data_AF-A0A0N5BFU2-F1
#
_entry.id   AF-A0A0N5BFU2-F1
#
_cell.length_a   1.000
_cell.length_b   1.000
_cell.length_c   1.000
_cell.angle_alpha   90.00
_cell.angle_beta   90.00
_cell.angle_gamma   90.00
#
_symmetry.space_group_name_H-M   'P 1'
#
loop_
_entity.id
_entity.type
_entity.pdbx_description
1 polymer ?
#
loop_
_entity_poly.entity_id
_entity_poly.type
_entity_poly.pdbx_seq_one_letter_code
_entity_poly.pdbx_strand_id
1 'polypeptide(L)'
;MSSINSGIKILEKNYGSLHFFYHPVIDISNEKLYRLMCYVYSPSKPKITWKTTDIIIIDDFKYKTIVDKLEGNKYICTLEILKSSNEKDKEISCVIKNEYGTIHSIFSIQIMGHYKSINKIHGTLNIHDNFKKVSLEHRFTSYNYPIVEFYNYKIDEQNRTCYTQHFLKHESNHNYLNCMTIQFIDKPKEAYSFLSVVRNYDFQITGTKCFILIPKEGNPILDKSFQEVSTKNNIFEISLHVKYISISYPIVRWYGKRGDIIINEKNTRILARQCDGEHKYETILKIRSSFGIENNIFYCLIQNSSGFLLSSFTCNY
;
A
#
# COMPACT_ATOMS: atom_id res chain seq x y z
N MET A 1 7.94 20.44 51.52
CA MET A 1 6.97 20.05 50.47
C MET A 1 7.38 20.70 49.17
N SER A 2 7.96 19.90 48.29
CA SER A 2 8.47 20.28 46.97
C SER A 2 7.33 20.34 45.96
N SER A 3 7.01 21.51 45.42
CA SER A 3 6.23 21.65 44.19
C SER A 3 7.18 22.02 43.05
N ILE A 4 7.54 20.99 42.27
CA ILE A 4 8.24 21.11 41.01
C ILE A 4 7.23 21.63 39.99
N ASN A 5 7.37 22.90 39.60
CA ASN A 5 6.69 23.44 38.42
C ASN A 5 7.28 22.75 37.18
N SER A 6 6.60 21.73 36.67
CA SER A 6 6.86 21.14 35.36
C SER A 6 6.35 22.09 34.29
N GLY A 7 7.20 23.04 33.90
CA GLY A 7 7.02 23.80 32.68
C GLY A 7 6.88 22.84 31.51
N ILE A 8 5.70 22.85 30.89
CA ILE A 8 5.43 22.20 29.61
C ILE A 8 6.39 22.83 28.60
N LYS A 9 7.49 22.14 28.30
CA LYS A 9 8.25 22.39 27.08
C LYS A 9 7.37 21.92 25.93
N ILE A 10 6.65 22.88 25.35
CA ILE A 10 6.09 22.75 24.01
C ILE A 10 7.30 22.51 23.09
N LEU A 11 7.54 21.25 22.74
CA LEU A 11 8.54 20.90 21.75
C LEU A 11 8.07 21.45 20.41
N GLU A 12 8.85 22.41 19.91
CA GLU A 12 8.71 23.03 18.61
C GLU A 12 8.53 21.97 17.51
N LYS A 13 7.62 22.28 16.59
CA LYS A 13 7.35 21.55 15.35
C LYS A 13 8.65 21.38 14.53
N ASN A 14 9.27 20.19 14.59
CA ASN A 14 10.35 19.82 13.68
C ASN A 14 9.80 19.44 12.29
N TYR A 15 9.52 20.46 11.47
CA TYR A 15 9.41 20.29 10.01
C TYR A 15 10.82 20.00 9.44
N GLY A 16 11.28 18.76 9.58
CA GLY A 16 12.61 18.35 9.11
C GLY A 16 13.14 17.02 9.66
N SER A 17 12.42 16.34 10.56
CA SER A 17 12.90 15.11 11.19
C SER A 17 12.75 13.88 10.29
N LEU A 18 13.62 12.89 10.51
CA LEU A 18 13.56 11.57 9.87
C LEU A 18 12.22 10.88 10.18
N HIS A 19 11.43 10.54 9.17
CA HIS A 19 10.17 9.83 9.36
C HIS A 19 9.77 9.01 8.14
N PHE A 20 8.92 8.00 8.34
CA PHE A 20 8.25 7.32 7.24
C PHE A 20 7.19 8.24 6.64
N PHE A 21 7.33 8.61 5.36
CA PHE A 21 6.24 9.30 4.66
C PHE A 21 5.23 8.32 4.06
N TYR A 22 5.57 7.03 4.04
CA TYR A 22 4.67 5.95 3.69
C TYR A 22 5.01 4.67 4.45
N HIS A 23 4.01 3.80 4.62
CA HIS A 23 4.19 2.59 5.40
C HIS A 23 5.17 1.63 4.70
N PRO A 24 5.88 0.79 5.47
CA PRO A 24 6.72 -0.25 4.91
C PRO A 24 5.92 -1.25 4.06
N VAL A 25 6.51 -1.73 2.96
CA VAL A 25 5.85 -2.63 1.98
C VAL A 25 6.66 -3.90 1.79
N ILE A 26 5.97 -5.05 1.68
CA ILE A 26 6.56 -6.32 1.24
C ILE A 26 6.04 -6.62 -0.16
N ASP A 27 6.94 -6.73 -1.13
CA ASP A 27 6.66 -7.22 -2.47
C ASP A 27 7.19 -8.65 -2.63
N ILE A 28 6.25 -9.60 -2.76
CA ILE A 28 6.53 -11.03 -2.97
C ILE A 28 6.26 -11.48 -4.41
N SER A 29 5.91 -10.55 -5.29
CA SER A 29 5.38 -10.83 -6.62
C SER A 29 6.41 -11.42 -7.58
N ASN A 30 7.68 -11.06 -7.42
CA ASN A 30 8.76 -11.59 -8.25
C ASN A 30 9.06 -13.05 -7.88
N GLU A 31 9.05 -13.97 -8.84
CA GLU A 31 9.31 -15.40 -8.58
C GLU A 31 10.70 -15.69 -7.98
N LYS A 32 11.67 -14.80 -8.22
CA LYS A 32 13.07 -14.98 -7.80
C LYS A 32 13.44 -14.23 -6.53
N LEU A 33 12.72 -13.18 -6.14
CA LEU A 33 13.10 -12.37 -4.99
C LEU A 33 11.92 -11.77 -4.22
N TYR A 34 12.12 -11.55 -2.92
CA TYR A 34 11.31 -10.68 -2.08
C TYR A 34 11.90 -9.27 -2.07
N ARG A 35 11.06 -8.24 -1.93
CA ARG A 35 11.51 -6.87 -1.65
C ARG A 35 10.82 -6.30 -0.43
N LEU A 36 11.61 -5.81 0.52
CA LEU A 36 11.12 -5.06 1.67
C LEU A 36 11.46 -3.59 1.44
N MET A 37 10.46 -2.72 1.44
CA MET A 37 10.63 -1.32 1.04
C MET A 37 10.18 -0.38 2.15
N CYS A 38 11.04 0.56 2.52
CA CYS A 38 10.77 1.63 3.48
C CYS A 38 10.83 2.98 2.75
N TYR A 39 9.78 3.79 2.91
CA TYR A 39 9.64 5.09 2.25
C TYR A 39 9.86 6.20 3.26
N VAL A 40 10.97 6.91 3.12
CA VAL A 40 11.52 7.73 4.20
C VAL A 40 11.76 9.15 3.75
N TYR A 41 11.33 10.10 4.56
CA TYR A 41 11.77 11.48 4.46
C TYR A 41 13.02 11.64 5.31
N SER A 42 14.12 12.11 4.72
CA SER A 42 15.38 12.36 5.40
C SER A 42 16.08 13.56 4.75
N PRO A 43 16.44 14.62 5.51
CA PRO A 43 17.15 15.76 4.93
C PRO A 43 18.50 15.40 4.31
N SER A 44 19.17 14.39 4.84
CA SER A 44 20.42 13.82 4.31
C SER A 44 20.22 12.37 3.87
N LYS A 45 21.16 11.80 3.11
CA LYS A 45 21.09 10.39 2.69
C LYS A 45 21.05 9.50 3.94
N PRO A 46 19.99 8.71 4.18
CA PRO A 46 19.88 7.93 5.39
C PRO A 46 20.83 6.72 5.37
N LYS A 47 21.34 6.35 6.54
CA LYS A 47 22.06 5.10 6.77
C LYS A 47 21.06 4.02 7.14
N ILE A 48 21.06 2.90 6.41
CA ILE A 48 20.12 1.80 6.63
C ILE A 48 20.86 0.57 7.13
N THR A 49 20.23 -0.15 8.04
CA THR A 49 20.71 -1.43 8.56
C THR A 49 19.53 -2.38 8.64
N TRP A 50 19.63 -3.48 7.91
CA TRP A 50 18.68 -4.58 7.95
C TRP A 50 19.17 -5.64 8.93
N LYS A 51 18.28 -6.25 9.69
CA LYS A 51 18.64 -7.33 10.62
C LYS A 51 17.49 -8.30 10.81
N THR A 52 17.79 -9.57 11.05
CA THR A 52 16.86 -10.51 11.67
C THR A 52 16.93 -10.36 13.20
N THR A 53 16.22 -11.21 13.94
CA THR A 53 16.32 -11.28 15.41
C THR A 53 17.77 -11.46 15.87
N ASP A 54 18.53 -12.28 15.14
CA ASP A 54 19.84 -12.75 15.60
C ASP A 54 21.02 -12.13 14.83
N ILE A 55 20.81 -11.65 13.59
CA ILE A 55 21.91 -11.34 12.65
C ILE A 55 21.66 -10.03 11.90
N ILE A 56 22.72 -9.21 11.75
CA ILE A 56 22.71 -8.07 10.82
C ILE A 56 22.86 -8.59 9.40
N ILE A 57 21.94 -8.19 8.53
CA ILE A 57 21.96 -8.54 7.11
C ILE A 57 22.98 -7.64 6.42
N ILE A 58 23.94 -8.27 5.75
CA ILE A 58 24.95 -7.64 4.91
C ILE A 58 24.66 -7.98 3.44
N ASP A 59 25.07 -7.10 2.53
CA ASP A 59 24.89 -7.33 1.10
C ASP A 59 25.79 -8.48 0.64
N ASP A 60 25.19 -9.48 -0.02
CA ASP A 60 25.85 -10.67 -0.57
C ASP A 60 25.08 -11.21 -1.79
N PHE A 61 25.24 -12.49 -2.14
CA PHE A 61 24.51 -13.12 -3.25
C PHE A 61 23.00 -13.28 -2.98
N LYS A 62 22.59 -13.30 -1.71
CA LYS A 62 21.21 -13.51 -1.26
C LYS A 62 20.52 -12.19 -0.93
N TYR A 63 21.23 -11.24 -0.34
CA TYR A 63 20.69 -9.99 0.16
C TYR A 63 21.30 -8.81 -0.59
N LYS A 64 20.46 -7.84 -0.97
CA LYS A 64 20.94 -6.61 -1.59
C LYS A 64 20.18 -5.40 -1.07
N THR A 65 20.91 -4.45 -0.50
CA THR A 65 20.37 -3.18 -0.04
C THR A 65 20.45 -2.14 -1.15
N ILE A 66 19.33 -1.45 -1.40
CA ILE A 66 19.24 -0.39 -2.41
C ILE A 66 18.66 0.86 -1.74
N VAL A 67 19.24 2.01 -2.03
CA VAL A 67 18.80 3.31 -1.50
C VAL A 67 18.59 4.27 -2.65
N ASP A 68 17.35 4.38 -3.09
CA ASP A 68 16.97 5.26 -4.18
C ASP A 68 16.51 6.61 -3.63
N LYS A 69 17.08 7.69 -4.14
CA LYS A 69 16.64 9.05 -3.81
C LYS A 69 15.48 9.44 -4.73
N LEU A 70 14.39 9.89 -4.14
CA LEU A 70 13.25 10.49 -4.83
C LEU A 70 13.38 12.02 -4.87
N GLU A 71 12.36 12.71 -5.37
CA GLU A 71 12.34 14.17 -5.36
C GLU A 71 12.43 14.75 -3.93
N GLY A 72 13.26 15.79 -3.79
CA GLY A 72 13.52 16.47 -2.54
C GLY A 72 14.28 15.60 -1.54
N ASN A 73 13.74 15.52 -0.32
CA ASN A 73 14.34 14.83 0.82
C ASN A 73 13.67 13.45 1.04
N LYS A 74 13.21 12.79 -0.02
CA LYS A 74 12.52 11.49 0.06
C LYS A 74 13.42 10.38 -0.49
N TYR A 75 13.36 9.21 0.13
CA TYR A 75 14.15 8.03 -0.23
C TYR A 75 13.29 6.77 -0.17
N ILE A 76 13.64 5.78 -1.00
CA ILE A 76 13.16 4.39 -0.89
C ILE A 76 14.35 3.54 -0.47
N CYS A 77 14.23 2.90 0.69
CA CYS A 77 15.22 1.97 1.22
C CYS A 77 14.70 0.55 0.99
N THR A 78 15.31 -0.19 0.09
CA THR A 78 14.87 -1.53 -0.32
C THR A 78 15.87 -2.59 0.13
N LEU A 79 15.37 -3.69 0.68
CA LEU A 79 16.11 -4.95 0.80
C LEU A 79 15.54 -5.94 -0.22
N GLU A 80 16.33 -6.33 -1.20
CA GLU A 80 16.04 -7.48 -2.05
C GLU A 80 16.58 -8.76 -1.41
N ILE A 81 15.78 -9.82 -1.44
CA ILE A 81 16.13 -11.13 -0.88
C ILE A 81 15.88 -12.18 -1.95
N LEU A 82 16.91 -12.90 -2.38
CA LEU A 82 16.78 -14.01 -3.32
C LEU A 82 15.99 -15.15 -2.66
N LYS A 83 14.94 -15.59 -3.35
CA LYS A 83 14.09 -16.70 -2.93
C LYS A 83 14.87 -18.01 -2.97
N SER A 84 14.66 -18.86 -1.97
CA SER A 84 15.25 -20.21 -1.91
C SER A 84 14.17 -21.25 -1.61
N SER A 85 14.35 -22.50 -2.05
CA SER A 85 13.36 -23.57 -1.84
C SER A 85 13.16 -23.94 -0.37
N ASN A 86 14.12 -23.61 0.49
CA ASN A 86 14.16 -23.99 1.90
C ASN A 86 13.90 -22.80 2.83
N GLU A 87 13.26 -21.76 2.30
CA GLU A 87 13.08 -20.51 3.00
C GLU A 87 12.00 -20.65 4.06
N LYS A 88 12.32 -20.22 5.28
CA LYS A 88 11.41 -20.26 6.42
C LYS A 88 10.83 -18.89 6.70
N ASP A 89 9.71 -18.88 7.39
CA ASP A 89 9.14 -17.69 8.02
C ASP A 89 10.22 -16.93 8.77
N LYS A 90 10.25 -15.63 8.59
CA LYS A 90 11.29 -14.78 9.17
C LYS A 90 10.77 -13.39 9.48
N GLU A 91 11.29 -12.84 10.57
CA GLU A 91 11.14 -11.44 10.90
C GLU A 91 12.41 -10.67 10.50
N ILE A 92 12.23 -9.57 9.79
CA ILE A 92 13.32 -8.67 9.38
C ILE A 92 12.99 -7.27 9.87
N SER A 93 13.89 -6.70 10.64
CA SER A 93 13.86 -5.30 11.06
C SER A 93 14.69 -4.42 10.13
N CYS A 94 14.15 -3.25 9.82
CA CYS A 94 14.86 -2.15 9.18
C CYS A 94 15.13 -1.05 10.21
N VAL A 95 16.38 -0.63 10.33
CA VAL A 95 16.81 0.51 11.15
C VAL A 95 17.36 1.58 10.21
N ILE A 96 16.78 2.77 10.26
CA ILE A 96 17.14 3.87 9.36
C ILE A 96 17.56 5.05 10.23
N LYS A 97 18.75 5.59 9.97
CA LYS A 97 19.40 6.63 10.78
C LYS A 97 19.85 7.81 9.93
N ASN A 98 19.73 9.01 10.47
CA ASN A 98 20.41 10.20 10.01
C ASN A 98 20.83 11.06 11.21
N GLU A 99 21.39 12.25 10.97
CA GLU A 99 21.83 13.18 12.02
C GLU A 99 20.67 13.68 12.92
N TYR A 100 19.43 13.55 12.46
CA TYR A 100 18.23 14.05 13.14
C TYR A 100 17.42 12.96 13.85
N GLY A 101 17.82 11.68 13.75
CA GLY A 101 17.15 10.61 14.47
C GLY A 101 17.33 9.22 13.91
N THR A 102 16.59 8.29 14.49
CA THR A 102 16.51 6.87 14.09
C THR A 102 15.04 6.47 14.00
N ILE A 103 14.66 5.76 12.94
CA ILE A 103 13.33 5.15 12.77
C ILE A 103 13.47 3.65 12.52
N HIS A 104 12.44 2.90 12.89
CA HIS A 104 12.44 1.44 12.88
C HIS A 104 11.20 0.89 12.17
N SER A 105 11.37 -0.19 11.43
CA SER A 105 10.28 -0.97 10.84
C SER A 105 10.56 -2.46 11.02
N ILE A 106 9.50 -3.26 11.13
CA ILE A 106 9.58 -4.71 11.23
C ILE A 106 8.71 -5.31 10.12
N PHE A 107 9.24 -6.30 9.43
CA PHE A 107 8.61 -7.06 8.38
C PHE A 107 8.51 -8.52 8.80
N SER A 108 7.33 -9.10 8.70
CA SER A 108 7.13 -10.54 8.87
C SER A 108 6.91 -11.16 7.50
N ILE A 109 7.80 -12.06 7.09
CA ILE A 109 7.67 -12.84 5.86
C ILE A 109 7.18 -14.23 6.26
N GLN A 110 6.01 -14.62 5.77
CA GLN A 110 5.45 -15.97 5.93
C GLN A 110 5.56 -16.72 4.61
N ILE A 111 6.20 -17.89 4.63
CA ILE A 111 6.58 -18.73 3.50
C ILE A 111 5.83 -20.04 3.62
N MET A 112 4.50 -19.97 3.51
CA MET A 112 3.65 -21.16 3.40
C MET A 112 3.59 -21.60 1.94
N GLY A 113 4.47 -22.54 1.58
CA GLY A 113 4.35 -23.47 0.45
C GLY A 113 4.48 -22.87 -0.96
N HIS A 114 5.33 -23.48 -1.79
CA HIS A 114 5.42 -23.18 -3.20
C HIS A 114 4.10 -23.56 -3.90
N TYR A 115 3.19 -22.60 -4.01
CA TYR A 115 1.95 -22.76 -4.74
C TYR A 115 1.83 -21.68 -5.82
N LYS A 116 1.37 -22.11 -6.99
CA LYS A 116 1.03 -21.24 -8.11
C LYS A 116 0.06 -20.18 -7.61
N SER A 117 0.36 -18.90 -7.85
CA SER A 117 -0.49 -17.81 -7.36
C SER A 117 -1.89 -17.95 -7.94
N ILE A 118 -2.92 -17.83 -7.09
CA ILE A 118 -4.24 -17.43 -7.55
C ILE A 118 -4.03 -16.17 -8.39
N ASN A 119 -4.51 -16.15 -9.64
CA ASN A 119 -4.38 -14.98 -10.51
C ASN A 119 -4.90 -13.78 -9.73
N LYS A 120 -3.97 -12.91 -9.31
CA LYS A 120 -4.23 -11.80 -8.39
C LYS A 120 -5.12 -10.80 -9.11
N ILE A 121 -6.44 -10.90 -8.93
CA ILE A 121 -7.32 -9.81 -9.35
C ILE A 121 -7.47 -8.85 -8.17
N HIS A 122 -7.40 -7.58 -8.51
CA HIS A 122 -6.97 -6.51 -7.62
C HIS A 122 -8.06 -6.07 -6.65
N GLY A 123 -7.64 -5.57 -5.50
CA GLY A 123 -8.52 -4.95 -4.51
C GLY A 123 -8.99 -3.56 -4.96
N THR A 124 -10.29 -3.38 -5.17
CA THR A 124 -10.95 -2.06 -5.17
C THR A 124 -11.17 -1.64 -3.73
N LEU A 125 -10.64 -0.48 -3.36
CA LEU A 125 -10.91 0.16 -2.08
C LEU A 125 -11.96 1.24 -2.29
N ASN A 126 -13.05 1.16 -1.54
CA ASN A 126 -14.10 2.16 -1.53
C ASN A 126 -14.23 2.73 -0.11
N ILE A 127 -14.22 4.06 -0.01
CA ILE A 127 -14.43 4.78 1.25
C ILE A 127 -15.72 5.57 1.12
N HIS A 128 -16.70 5.24 1.96
CA HIS A 128 -18.01 5.85 1.95
C HIS A 128 -18.17 6.77 3.15
N ASP A 129 -18.92 7.85 2.97
CA ASP A 129 -19.39 8.75 4.03
C ASP A 129 -18.27 9.18 5.00
N ASN A 130 -17.12 9.61 4.48
CA ASN A 130 -15.98 10.10 5.27
C ASN A 130 -15.50 9.06 6.32
N PHE A 131 -15.22 7.84 5.86
CA PHE A 131 -14.75 6.71 6.67
C PHE A 131 -15.79 6.11 7.61
N LYS A 132 -17.09 6.44 7.52
CA LYS A 132 -18.12 5.67 8.24
C LYS A 132 -18.21 4.24 7.73
N LYS A 133 -17.92 4.02 6.45
CA LYS A 133 -17.91 2.68 5.87
C LYS A 133 -16.75 2.56 4.89
N VAL A 134 -16.02 1.45 4.97
CA VAL A 134 -14.96 1.12 4.03
C VAL A 134 -15.19 -0.28 3.51
N SER A 135 -15.12 -0.46 2.19
CA SER A 135 -15.18 -1.78 1.56
C SER A 135 -13.94 -2.07 0.73
N LEU A 136 -13.44 -3.30 0.87
CA LEU A 136 -12.39 -3.87 0.04
C LEU A 136 -12.98 -5.00 -0.77
N GLU A 137 -12.98 -4.84 -2.08
CA GLU A 137 -13.49 -5.81 -3.03
C GLU A 137 -12.34 -6.35 -3.86
N HIS A 138 -12.09 -7.65 -3.87
CA HIS A 138 -11.17 -8.25 -4.83
C HIS A 138 -11.84 -9.38 -5.58
N ARG A 139 -11.44 -9.55 -6.83
CA ARG A 139 -11.82 -10.71 -7.62
C ARG A 139 -10.71 -11.74 -7.57
N PHE A 140 -11.01 -13.00 -7.85
CA PHE A 140 -9.99 -14.02 -8.04
C PHE A 140 -10.57 -15.23 -8.76
N THR A 141 -9.69 -16.05 -9.33
CA THR A 141 -10.05 -17.32 -9.96
C THR A 141 -9.73 -18.49 -9.04
N SER A 142 -10.68 -19.40 -8.80
CA SER A 142 -10.47 -20.65 -8.07
C SER A 142 -11.25 -21.79 -8.74
N TYR A 143 -10.56 -22.89 -9.04
CA TYR A 143 -11.21 -24.06 -9.67
C TYR A 143 -12.25 -24.71 -8.75
N ASN A 144 -11.94 -24.75 -7.46
CA ASN A 144 -12.81 -25.27 -6.41
C ASN A 144 -13.41 -24.13 -5.57
N TYR A 145 -14.47 -24.40 -4.82
CA TYR A 145 -15.06 -23.41 -3.91
C TYR A 145 -14.01 -22.95 -2.89
N PRO A 146 -13.70 -21.64 -2.82
CA PRO A 146 -12.64 -21.13 -1.95
C PRO A 146 -13.14 -20.94 -0.52
N ILE A 147 -12.24 -21.08 0.44
CA ILE A 147 -12.44 -20.66 1.83
C ILE A 147 -11.85 -19.26 1.95
N VAL A 148 -12.59 -18.32 2.51
CA VAL A 148 -12.10 -16.96 2.74
C VAL A 148 -12.09 -16.68 4.23
N GLU A 149 -10.91 -16.37 4.76
CA GLU A 149 -10.68 -15.99 6.15
C GLU A 149 -10.30 -14.51 6.22
N PHE A 150 -10.71 -13.87 7.32
CA PHE A 150 -10.41 -12.46 7.55
C PHE A 150 -9.77 -12.28 8.91
N TYR A 151 -8.70 -11.49 8.91
CA TYR A 151 -7.99 -11.13 10.11
C TYR A 151 -8.06 -9.61 10.25
N ASN A 152 -8.71 -9.16 11.32
CA ASN A 152 -8.65 -7.77 11.71
C ASN A 152 -7.61 -7.62 12.83
N TYR A 153 -6.55 -6.88 12.55
CA TYR A 153 -5.40 -6.80 13.46
C TYR A 153 -5.61 -5.82 14.63
N LYS A 154 -6.76 -5.16 14.75
CA LYS A 154 -7.00 -4.10 15.76
C LYS A 154 -8.42 -3.98 16.33
N ILE A 155 -9.34 -4.91 16.07
CA ILE A 155 -10.62 -4.90 16.81
C ILE A 155 -10.36 -5.53 18.16
N ASP A 156 -10.27 -4.70 19.19
CA ASP A 156 -10.36 -5.16 20.57
C ASP A 156 -11.81 -5.60 20.80
N GLU A 157 -12.04 -6.90 20.99
CA GLU A 157 -13.40 -7.49 21.09
C GLU A 157 -14.23 -6.88 22.23
N GLN A 158 -13.58 -6.20 23.18
CA GLN A 158 -14.20 -5.59 24.35
C GLN A 158 -14.85 -4.22 24.06
N ASN A 159 -14.51 -3.56 22.95
CA ASN A 159 -15.10 -2.29 22.53
C ASN A 159 -15.59 -2.38 21.07
N ARG A 160 -16.88 -2.64 20.87
CA ARG A 160 -17.52 -2.70 19.54
C ARG A 160 -17.55 -1.32 18.87
N THR A 161 -16.43 -0.86 18.32
CA THR A 161 -16.33 0.43 17.60
C THR A 161 -16.72 0.33 16.12
N CYS A 162 -16.93 -0.88 15.61
CA CYS A 162 -17.30 -1.14 14.22
C CYS A 162 -17.97 -2.51 14.04
N TYR A 163 -18.68 -2.67 12.93
CA TYR A 163 -19.25 -3.91 12.44
C TYR A 163 -18.52 -4.35 11.18
N THR A 164 -18.23 -5.64 11.08
CA THR A 164 -17.65 -6.25 9.89
C THR A 164 -18.68 -7.11 9.18
N GLN A 165 -18.81 -6.93 7.88
CA GLN A 165 -19.61 -7.77 7.01
C GLN A 165 -18.71 -8.35 5.92
N HIS A 166 -18.99 -9.59 5.55
CA HIS A 166 -18.29 -10.28 4.48
C HIS A 166 -19.32 -10.88 3.52
N PHE A 167 -19.02 -10.80 2.23
CA PHE A 167 -19.70 -11.62 1.25
C PHE A 167 -18.72 -12.19 0.23
N LEU A 168 -18.96 -13.44 -0.13
CA LEU A 168 -18.33 -14.12 -1.26
C LEU A 168 -19.40 -14.41 -2.29
N LYS A 169 -19.19 -13.94 -3.52
CA LYS A 169 -20.11 -14.13 -4.64
C LYS A 169 -19.39 -14.85 -5.78
N HIS A 170 -19.97 -15.93 -6.28
CA HIS A 170 -19.54 -16.54 -7.53
C HIS A 170 -20.06 -15.69 -8.70
N GLU A 171 -19.16 -15.21 -9.58
CA GLU A 171 -19.53 -14.38 -10.74
C GLU A 171 -19.73 -15.24 -12.00
N SER A 172 -18.71 -16.01 -12.42
CA SER A 172 -18.75 -16.93 -13.57
C SER A 172 -17.42 -17.67 -13.75
N ASN A 173 -17.37 -18.85 -14.40
CA ASN A 173 -16.14 -19.55 -14.82
C ASN A 173 -14.98 -19.48 -13.81
N HIS A 174 -15.14 -20.11 -12.65
CA HIS A 174 -14.14 -20.11 -11.58
C HIS A 174 -13.83 -18.73 -10.99
N ASN A 175 -14.50 -17.65 -11.40
CA ASN A 175 -14.33 -16.31 -10.85
C ASN A 175 -15.22 -16.07 -9.64
N TYR A 176 -14.61 -15.53 -8.61
CA TYR A 176 -15.26 -15.13 -7.37
C TYR A 176 -14.98 -13.66 -7.10
N LEU A 177 -15.99 -12.96 -6.62
CA LEU A 177 -15.90 -11.65 -6.00
C LEU A 177 -15.96 -11.84 -4.50
N ASN A 178 -14.92 -11.42 -3.80
CA ASN A 178 -14.91 -11.30 -2.36
C ASN A 178 -14.98 -9.82 -1.97
N CYS A 179 -15.80 -9.51 -0.98
CA CYS A 179 -15.90 -8.19 -0.41
C CYS A 179 -15.91 -8.25 1.10
N MET A 180 -15.03 -7.47 1.70
CA MET A 180 -15.06 -7.14 3.12
C MET A 180 -15.56 -5.72 3.28
N THR A 181 -16.52 -5.53 4.18
CA THR A 181 -17.04 -4.22 4.56
C THR A 181 -16.84 -4.01 6.05
N ILE A 182 -16.30 -2.85 6.40
CA ILE A 182 -16.18 -2.37 7.79
C ILE A 182 -17.05 -1.13 7.90
N GLN A 183 -18.00 -1.15 8.82
CA GLN A 183 -18.85 -0.03 9.15
C GLN A 183 -18.51 0.45 10.56
N PHE A 184 -18.00 1.67 10.67
CA PHE A 184 -17.64 2.27 11.95
C PHE A 184 -18.86 2.93 12.59
N ILE A 185 -19.01 2.80 13.90
CA ILE A 185 -20.05 3.51 14.66
C ILE A 185 -19.72 5.00 14.68
N ASP A 186 -18.48 5.31 15.05
CA ASP A 186 -17.92 6.65 15.03
C ASP A 186 -16.77 6.74 14.04
N LYS A 187 -16.45 7.96 13.58
CA LYS A 187 -15.30 8.15 12.69
C LYS A 187 -14.02 7.66 13.40
N PRO A 188 -13.29 6.69 12.80
CA PRO A 188 -12.07 6.19 13.39
C PRO A 188 -11.04 7.32 13.60
N LYS A 189 -10.36 7.31 14.76
CA LYS A 189 -9.32 8.30 15.12
C LYS A 189 -7.90 7.81 14.83
N GLU A 190 -7.72 6.51 14.73
CA GLU A 190 -6.43 5.86 14.46
C GLU A 190 -6.42 5.16 13.10
N ALA A 191 -5.23 4.78 12.65
CA ALA A 191 -5.06 3.93 11.49
C ALA A 191 -5.60 2.51 11.75
N TYR A 192 -6.27 1.94 10.76
CA TYR A 192 -6.78 0.58 10.77
C TYR A 192 -6.07 -0.26 9.71
N SER A 193 -5.84 -1.54 10.01
CA SER A 193 -5.32 -2.49 9.03
C SER A 193 -6.10 -3.78 9.10
N PHE A 194 -6.47 -4.31 7.95
CA PHE A 194 -7.18 -5.56 7.85
C PHE A 194 -6.60 -6.39 6.71
N LEU A 195 -6.65 -7.70 6.89
CA LEU A 195 -6.11 -8.69 5.98
C LEU A 195 -7.23 -9.63 5.58
N SER A 196 -7.51 -9.71 4.28
CA SER A 196 -8.33 -10.76 3.71
C SER A 196 -7.41 -11.85 3.18
N VAL A 197 -7.64 -13.10 3.60
CA VAL A 197 -6.88 -14.28 3.20
C VAL A 197 -7.83 -15.22 2.48
N VAL A 198 -7.62 -15.41 1.18
CA VAL A 198 -8.33 -16.43 0.40
C VAL A 198 -7.48 -17.69 0.40
N ARG A 199 -8.05 -18.80 0.83
CA ARG A 199 -7.45 -20.14 0.82
C ARG A 199 -8.29 -21.06 -0.07
N ASN A 200 -7.70 -21.69 -1.08
CA ASN A 200 -8.38 -22.77 -1.80
C ASN A 200 -8.11 -24.15 -1.15
N TYR A 201 -8.83 -25.19 -1.60
CA TYR A 201 -8.68 -26.56 -1.10
C TYR A 201 -7.27 -27.15 -1.30
N ASP A 202 -6.48 -26.62 -2.23
CA ASP A 202 -5.09 -27.01 -2.46
C ASP A 202 -4.11 -26.29 -1.52
N PHE A 203 -4.61 -25.67 -0.44
CA PHE A 203 -3.87 -24.85 0.53
C PHE A 203 -3.12 -23.65 -0.08
N GLN A 204 -3.47 -23.23 -1.30
CA GLN A 204 -2.92 -22.03 -1.91
C GLN A 204 -3.55 -20.81 -1.23
N ILE A 205 -2.70 -19.89 -0.78
CA ILE A 205 -3.11 -18.72 -0.01
C ILE A 205 -2.86 -17.45 -0.83
N THR A 206 -3.86 -16.60 -0.96
CA THR A 206 -3.71 -15.22 -1.43
C THR A 206 -4.22 -14.25 -0.39
N GLY A 207 -3.30 -13.49 0.20
CA GLY A 207 -3.60 -12.43 1.14
C GLY A 207 -3.70 -11.08 0.43
N THR A 208 -4.82 -10.38 0.58
CA THR A 208 -4.93 -8.95 0.28
C THR A 208 -4.94 -8.18 1.59
N LYS A 209 -3.87 -7.44 1.86
CA LYS A 209 -3.77 -6.55 3.02
C LYS A 209 -4.16 -5.14 2.63
N CYS A 210 -4.99 -4.50 3.43
CA CYS A 210 -5.35 -3.10 3.27
C CYS A 210 -5.03 -2.33 4.56
N PHE A 211 -4.49 -1.14 4.40
CA PHE A 211 -4.21 -0.20 5.47
C PHE A 211 -5.01 1.07 5.21
N ILE A 212 -5.86 1.45 6.16
CA ILE A 212 -6.59 2.70 6.16
C ILE A 212 -5.88 3.64 7.13
N LEU A 213 -5.37 4.74 6.59
CA LEU A 213 -4.92 5.88 7.39
C LEU A 213 -6.03 6.92 7.40
N ILE A 214 -6.42 7.37 8.58
CA ILE A 214 -7.39 8.46 8.71
C ILE A 214 -6.67 9.76 8.41
N PRO A 215 -7.05 10.47 7.34
CA PRO A 215 -6.38 11.70 6.95
C PRO A 215 -6.66 12.79 7.98
N LYS A 216 -5.66 13.64 8.20
CA LYS A 216 -5.83 14.87 8.99
C LYS A 216 -6.86 15.77 8.31
N GLU A 217 -7.47 16.64 9.11
CA GLU A 217 -8.43 17.60 8.61
C GLU A 217 -7.85 18.45 7.46
N GLY A 218 -8.62 18.58 6.39
CA GLY A 218 -8.23 19.32 5.18
C GLY A 218 -7.32 18.57 4.20
N ASN A 219 -6.71 17.43 4.57
CA ASN A 219 -5.97 16.61 3.60
C ASN A 219 -6.92 16.06 2.53
N PRO A 220 -6.41 15.73 1.33
CA PRO A 220 -7.21 15.03 0.34
C PRO A 220 -7.68 13.67 0.88
N ILE A 221 -8.91 13.30 0.58
CA ILE A 221 -9.56 12.06 1.05
C ILE A 221 -9.81 11.16 -0.15
N LEU A 222 -9.37 9.91 -0.07
CA LEU A 222 -9.69 8.92 -1.09
C LEU A 222 -11.20 8.63 -1.04
N ASP A 223 -11.86 8.70 -2.19
CA ASP A 223 -13.25 8.28 -2.37
C ASP A 223 -13.26 6.83 -2.90
N LYS A 224 -12.56 6.61 -4.02
CA LYS A 224 -12.48 5.29 -4.65
C LYS A 224 -11.19 5.12 -5.45
N SER A 225 -10.59 3.94 -5.39
CA SER A 225 -9.50 3.58 -6.31
C SER A 225 -9.72 2.21 -6.93
N PHE A 226 -9.54 2.11 -8.25
CA PHE A 226 -9.76 0.88 -9.01
C PHE A 226 -8.93 0.90 -10.29
N GLN A 227 -8.89 -0.23 -10.97
CA GLN A 227 -8.19 -0.38 -12.24
C GLN A 227 -9.12 -1.01 -13.27
N GLU A 228 -8.94 -0.59 -14.53
CA GLU A 228 -9.64 -1.12 -15.68
C GLU A 228 -8.60 -1.59 -16.70
N VAL A 229 -8.90 -2.70 -17.37
CA VAL A 229 -8.10 -3.18 -18.49
C VAL A 229 -8.95 -3.29 -19.72
N SER A 230 -8.46 -2.72 -20.80
CA SER A 230 -9.06 -2.82 -22.11
C SER A 230 -8.05 -3.36 -23.11
N THR A 231 -8.52 -4.17 -24.05
CA THR A 231 -7.70 -4.74 -25.11
C THR A 231 -8.16 -4.20 -26.45
N LYS A 232 -7.22 -3.65 -27.24
CA LYS A 232 -7.50 -3.24 -28.61
C LYS A 232 -6.31 -3.60 -29.49
N ASN A 233 -6.53 -4.39 -30.54
CA ASN A 233 -5.50 -4.82 -31.50
C ASN A 233 -4.25 -5.42 -30.83
N ASN A 234 -4.43 -6.35 -29.87
CA ASN A 234 -3.36 -6.97 -29.07
C ASN A 234 -2.50 -6.00 -28.22
N ILE A 235 -2.94 -4.75 -28.04
CA ILE A 235 -2.35 -3.82 -27.08
C ILE A 235 -3.25 -3.80 -25.84
N PHE A 236 -2.65 -4.01 -24.68
CA PHE A 236 -3.31 -3.85 -23.39
C PHE A 236 -3.21 -2.38 -22.97
N GLU A 237 -4.34 -1.74 -22.71
CA GLU A 237 -4.41 -0.44 -22.05
C GLU A 237 -4.95 -0.64 -20.64
N ILE A 238 -4.07 -0.44 -19.65
CA ILE A 238 -4.41 -0.42 -18.24
C ILE A 238 -4.73 1.02 -17.84
N SER A 239 -5.87 1.24 -17.21
CA SER A 239 -6.26 2.53 -16.63
C SER A 239 -6.34 2.40 -15.12
N LEU A 240 -5.57 3.20 -14.40
CA LEU A 240 -5.54 3.26 -12.94
C LEU A 240 -6.29 4.51 -12.48
N HIS A 241 -7.41 4.33 -11.81
CA HIS A 241 -8.32 5.40 -11.41
C HIS A 241 -8.19 5.71 -9.92
N VAL A 242 -7.99 6.98 -9.59
CA VAL A 242 -8.07 7.50 -8.22
C VAL A 242 -9.09 8.62 -8.20
N LYS A 243 -10.21 8.38 -7.52
CA LYS A 243 -11.25 9.36 -7.20
C LYS A 243 -11.06 9.83 -5.77
N TYR A 244 -11.13 11.13 -5.55
CA TYR A 244 -10.80 11.74 -4.27
C TYR A 244 -11.51 13.08 -4.07
N ILE A 245 -11.59 13.50 -2.81
CA ILE A 245 -12.14 14.78 -2.38
C ILE A 245 -10.98 15.67 -1.92
N SER A 246 -10.94 16.91 -2.38
CA SER A 246 -9.95 17.90 -1.92
C SER A 246 -10.57 19.29 -1.79
N ILE A 247 -10.51 19.86 -0.59
CA ILE A 247 -11.06 21.20 -0.31
C ILE A 247 -10.34 22.32 -1.05
N SER A 248 -9.07 22.13 -1.40
CA SER A 248 -8.28 23.04 -2.21
C SER A 248 -7.74 22.34 -3.45
N TYR A 249 -7.37 23.13 -4.47
CA TYR A 249 -6.94 22.59 -5.76
C TYR A 249 -5.74 21.64 -5.59
N PRO A 250 -5.87 20.36 -5.98
CA PRO A 250 -4.85 19.34 -5.77
C PRO A 250 -3.79 19.33 -6.87
N ILE A 251 -2.55 19.08 -6.50
CA ILE A 251 -1.46 18.71 -7.40
C ILE A 251 -1.35 17.19 -7.42
N VAL A 252 -1.37 16.60 -8.61
CA VAL A 252 -1.28 15.14 -8.80
C VAL A 252 0.06 14.79 -9.44
N ARG A 253 0.73 13.76 -8.89
CA ARG A 253 1.92 13.16 -9.47
C ARG A 253 1.80 11.64 -9.47
N TRP A 254 2.15 11.03 -10.60
CA TRP A 254 2.22 9.58 -10.72
C TRP A 254 3.67 9.12 -10.72
N TYR A 255 3.93 7.98 -10.10
CA TYR A 255 5.26 7.40 -9.98
C TYR A 255 5.26 5.93 -10.38
N GLY A 256 6.34 5.50 -11.02
CA GLY A 256 6.60 4.11 -11.36
C GLY A 256 7.21 3.32 -10.21
N LYS A 257 7.54 2.05 -10.48
CA LYS A 257 8.03 1.07 -9.51
C LYS A 257 9.30 1.51 -8.75
N ARG A 258 10.13 2.37 -9.36
CA ARG A 258 11.38 2.87 -8.76
C ARG A 258 11.22 4.28 -8.19
N GLY A 259 9.98 4.79 -8.13
CA GLY A 259 9.69 6.14 -7.69
C GLY A 259 10.09 7.22 -8.70
N ASP A 260 10.40 6.82 -9.93
CA ASP A 260 10.50 7.69 -11.09
C ASP A 260 9.16 8.36 -11.39
N ILE A 261 9.17 9.65 -11.73
CA ILE A 261 7.95 10.37 -12.09
C ILE A 261 7.51 9.92 -13.47
N ILE A 262 6.25 9.54 -13.56
CA ILE A 262 5.59 9.24 -14.82
C ILE A 262 5.09 10.56 -15.40
N ILE A 263 5.47 10.80 -16.65
CA ILE A 263 5.00 11.92 -17.45
C ILE A 263 4.17 11.42 -18.64
N ASN A 264 3.53 12.35 -19.35
CA ASN A 264 2.80 12.03 -20.57
C ASN A 264 3.80 11.69 -21.70
N GLU A 265 3.73 10.47 -22.19
CA GLU A 265 4.58 9.97 -23.29
C GLU A 265 3.77 9.11 -24.27
N LYS A 266 4.45 8.45 -25.21
CA LYS A 266 3.81 7.58 -26.21
C LYS A 266 2.99 6.45 -25.58
N ASN A 267 3.46 5.90 -24.45
CA ASN A 267 2.88 4.73 -23.79
C ASN A 267 2.17 5.08 -22.48
N THR A 268 2.23 6.31 -22.01
CA THR A 268 1.65 6.74 -20.73
C THR A 268 0.85 8.02 -20.92
N ARG A 269 -0.34 8.08 -20.32
CA ARG A 269 -1.18 9.27 -20.34
C ARG A 269 -1.83 9.49 -18.98
N ILE A 270 -1.59 10.66 -18.42
CA ILE A 270 -2.16 11.12 -17.17
C ILE A 270 -3.31 12.07 -17.49
N LEU A 271 -4.46 11.79 -16.90
CA LEU A 271 -5.63 12.64 -16.91
C LEU A 271 -5.90 13.09 -15.48
N ALA A 272 -6.27 14.35 -15.30
CA ALA A 272 -6.77 14.89 -14.05
C ALA A 272 -7.96 15.78 -14.37
N ARG A 273 -9.08 15.57 -13.68
CA ARG A 273 -10.32 16.31 -13.90
C ARG A 273 -11.07 16.49 -12.60
N GLN A 274 -11.82 17.59 -12.51
CA GLN A 274 -12.86 17.74 -11.51
C GLN A 274 -14.09 16.94 -11.98
N CYS A 275 -14.72 16.22 -11.06
CA CYS A 275 -15.91 15.42 -11.31
C CYS A 275 -17.17 16.14 -10.84
N ASP A 276 -18.34 15.59 -11.16
CA ASP A 276 -19.62 16.09 -10.66
C ASP A 276 -19.66 16.02 -9.12
N GLY A 277 -19.85 17.18 -8.50
CA GLY A 277 -19.88 17.36 -7.05
C GLY A 277 -18.78 18.31 -6.55
N GLU A 278 -19.11 19.03 -5.49
CA GLU A 278 -18.18 19.98 -4.87
C GLU A 278 -16.91 19.25 -4.38
N HIS A 279 -15.75 19.80 -4.71
CA HIS A 279 -14.44 19.28 -4.28
C HIS A 279 -14.10 17.84 -4.73
N LYS A 280 -14.83 17.26 -5.68
CA LYS A 280 -14.56 15.90 -6.19
C LYS A 280 -13.66 15.94 -7.41
N TYR A 281 -12.64 15.10 -7.42
CA TYR A 281 -11.66 15.00 -8.48
C TYR A 281 -11.39 13.54 -8.84
N GLU A 282 -10.94 13.33 -10.06
CA GLU A 282 -10.43 12.05 -10.55
C GLU A 282 -9.11 12.27 -11.27
N THR A 283 -8.16 11.38 -11.01
CA THR A 283 -6.97 11.22 -11.84
C THR A 283 -6.88 9.80 -12.36
N ILE A 284 -6.44 9.69 -13.62
CA ILE A 284 -6.32 8.43 -14.34
C ILE A 284 -4.92 8.34 -14.93
N LEU A 285 -4.19 7.29 -14.58
CA LEU A 285 -2.97 6.90 -15.30
C LEU A 285 -3.33 5.79 -16.29
N LYS A 286 -3.23 6.10 -17.58
CA LYS A 286 -3.35 5.15 -18.68
C LYS A 286 -1.98 4.68 -19.10
N ILE A 287 -1.80 3.37 -19.20
CA ILE A 287 -0.55 2.72 -19.58
C ILE A 287 -0.86 1.78 -20.73
N ARG A 288 -0.19 1.98 -21.86
CA ARG A 288 -0.24 1.07 -23.01
C ARG A 288 0.98 0.18 -22.99
N SER A 289 0.75 -1.12 -23.00
CA SER A 289 1.83 -2.10 -23.12
C SER A 289 1.50 -3.18 -24.15
N SER A 290 2.53 -3.58 -24.90
CA SER A 290 2.48 -4.68 -25.87
C SER A 290 2.81 -6.04 -25.25
N PHE A 291 3.35 -6.07 -24.02
CA PHE A 291 3.65 -7.27 -23.24
C PHE A 291 3.35 -7.04 -21.76
N GLY A 292 3.04 -8.12 -21.04
CA GLY A 292 2.52 -8.09 -19.67
C GLY A 292 3.23 -7.08 -18.77
N ILE A 293 2.46 -6.21 -18.11
CA ILE A 293 2.97 -5.28 -17.10
C ILE A 293 3.02 -6.04 -15.78
N GLU A 294 3.65 -7.21 -15.79
CA GLU A 294 3.70 -8.08 -14.64
C GLU A 294 4.53 -7.40 -13.54
N ASN A 295 3.92 -7.27 -12.36
CA ASN A 295 4.59 -6.87 -11.13
C ASN A 295 5.11 -5.43 -11.10
N ASN A 296 4.47 -4.50 -11.81
CA ASN A 296 4.73 -3.07 -11.61
C ASN A 296 3.87 -2.50 -10.49
N ILE A 297 4.47 -1.67 -9.66
CA ILE A 297 3.77 -0.88 -8.65
C ILE A 297 3.76 0.56 -9.14
N PHE A 298 2.58 1.15 -9.16
CA PHE A 298 2.35 2.54 -9.51
C PHE A 298 1.82 3.29 -8.30
N TYR A 299 2.24 4.54 -8.15
CA TYR A 299 1.84 5.38 -7.03
C TYR A 299 1.22 6.67 -7.56
N CYS A 300 0.15 7.12 -6.91
CA CYS A 300 -0.49 8.39 -7.16
C CYS A 300 -0.40 9.24 -5.90
N LEU A 301 0.41 10.28 -5.93
CA LEU A 301 0.50 11.30 -4.88
C LEU A 301 -0.40 12.47 -5.24
N ILE A 302 -1.37 12.74 -4.37
CA ILE A 302 -2.27 13.88 -4.46
C ILE A 302 -1.93 14.81 -3.30
N GLN A 303 -1.59 16.06 -3.59
CA GLN A 303 -1.18 17.03 -2.57
C GLN A 303 -2.01 18.30 -2.70
N ASN A 304 -2.48 18.82 -1.58
CA ASN A 304 -3.14 20.12 -1.50
C ASN A 304 -2.42 21.01 -0.47
N SER A 305 -3.01 22.17 -0.14
CA SER A 305 -2.43 23.11 0.83
C SER A 305 -2.29 22.56 2.25
N SER A 306 -3.12 21.58 2.63
CA SER A 306 -3.21 21.05 3.99
C SER A 306 -2.41 19.77 4.18
N GLY A 307 -2.16 19.02 3.10
CA GLY A 307 -1.36 17.79 3.16
C GLY A 307 -1.44 16.97 1.88
N PHE A 308 -1.36 15.64 2.04
CA PHE A 308 -1.31 14.72 0.92
C PHE A 308 -2.10 13.43 1.16
N LEU A 309 -2.44 12.78 0.06
CA LEU A 309 -3.00 11.45 -0.07
C LEU A 309 -2.11 10.64 -1.01
N LEU A 310 -1.80 9.39 -0.65
CA LEU A 310 -1.09 8.46 -1.51
C LEU A 310 -1.98 7.25 -1.79
N SER A 311 -2.11 6.90 -3.07
CA SER A 311 -2.74 5.66 -3.52
C SER A 311 -1.71 4.81 -4.28
N SER A 312 -1.81 3.49 -4.18
CA SER A 312 -0.88 2.56 -4.82
C SER A 312 -1.64 1.48 -5.58
N PHE A 313 -1.13 1.10 -6.73
CA PHE A 313 -1.64 0.03 -7.57
C PHE A 313 -0.51 -0.96 -7.83
N THR A 314 -0.77 -2.24 -7.62
CA THR A 314 0.06 -3.29 -8.23
C THR A 314 -0.64 -3.68 -9.52
N CYS A 315 0.06 -3.81 -10.64
CA CYS A 315 -0.48 -4.33 -11.90
C CYS A 315 0.14 -5.71 -12.17
N ASN A 316 -0.68 -6.72 -12.42
CA ASN A 316 -0.24 -8.06 -12.81
C ASN A 316 -1.13 -8.50 -13.99
N TYR A 317 -0.65 -8.29 -15.21
CA TYR A 317 -1.37 -8.66 -16.44
C TYR A 317 -0.44 -9.26 -17.46
#